data_AF-A0A6A3LDF9-F1
#
_entry.id   AF-A0A6A3LDF9-F1
#
_cell.length_a   1.000
_cell.length_b   1.000
_cell.length_c   1.000
_cell.angle_alpha   90.00
_cell.angle_beta   90.00
_cell.angle_gamma   90.00
#
_symmetry.space_group_name_H-M   'P 1'
#
loop_
_entity.id
_entity.type
_entity.pdbx_description
1 polymer ?
#
loop_
_entity_poly.entity_id
_entity_poly.type
_entity_poly.pdbx_seq_one_letter_code
_entity_poly.pdbx_strand_id
1 'polypeptide(L)'
;MINDNAARLILPRIMKSLNPTFNVDVLSHYVSNPDKFETRVLPKASRIITNEDTGEDLHIVEKLLRKRQFNRKTEWLVKWHGLPDRESSWELEKDIKHVSHWKVLIDDFKCRQREVKPGRM
;
A
#
# COMPACT_ATOMS: atom_id res chain seq x y z
N MET A 1 21.57 31.13 13.40
CA MET A 1 22.64 30.21 13.85
C MET A 1 22.06 28.83 13.83
N ILE A 2 22.52 27.97 12.92
CA ILE A 2 22.17 26.54 12.92
C ILE A 2 22.97 25.95 14.08
N ASN A 3 22.31 25.20 14.96
CA ASN A 3 23.00 24.47 16.02
C ASN A 3 24.02 23.51 15.35
N ASP A 4 25.29 23.52 15.77
CA ASP A 4 26.35 22.68 15.18
C ASP A 4 26.00 21.18 15.21
N ASN A 5 25.08 20.80 16.10
CA ASN A 5 24.60 19.43 16.28
C ASN A 5 23.37 19.08 15.39
N ALA A 6 23.17 19.78 14.27
CA ALA A 6 22.06 19.55 13.36
C ALA A 6 22.53 19.17 11.95
N ALA A 7 22.11 18.00 11.46
CA ALA A 7 22.38 17.53 10.11
C ALA A 7 21.13 17.61 9.23
N ARG A 8 21.30 18.08 7.99
CA ARG A 8 20.24 18.06 6.98
C ARG A 8 20.36 16.82 6.13
N LEU A 9 19.36 15.94 6.18
CA LEU A 9 19.30 14.70 5.40
C LEU A 9 18.53 14.91 4.10
N ILE A 10 18.91 14.14 3.08
CA ILE A 10 18.12 14.00 1.85
C ILE A 10 17.05 12.95 2.15
N LEU A 11 15.84 13.41 2.46
CA LEU A 11 14.74 12.53 2.78
C LEU A 11 14.08 11.97 1.51
N PRO A 12 13.66 10.69 1.51
CA PRO A 12 12.80 10.15 0.46
C PRO A 12 11.51 10.96 0.31
N ARG A 13 10.94 10.98 -0.89
CA ARG A 13 9.76 11.81 -1.23
C ARG A 13 8.53 11.51 -0.35
N ILE A 14 8.38 10.27 0.10
CA ILE A 14 7.34 9.85 1.06
C ILE A 14 7.46 10.57 2.42
N MET A 15 8.70 10.93 2.81
CA MET A 15 9.01 11.66 4.03
C MET A 15 9.11 13.18 3.82
N LYS A 16 8.64 13.71 2.67
CA LYS A 16 8.70 15.15 2.36
C LYS A 16 7.97 16.02 3.37
N SER A 17 6.99 15.48 4.08
CA SER A 17 6.27 16.19 5.14
C SER A 17 7.09 16.36 6.43
N LEU A 18 8.19 15.61 6.61
CA LEU A 18 9.05 15.71 7.78
C LEU A 18 10.09 16.82 7.58
N ASN A 19 10.54 17.42 8.68
CA ASN A 19 11.65 18.36 8.63
C ASN A 19 12.94 17.60 8.24
N PRO A 20 13.67 18.00 7.19
CA PRO A 20 14.89 17.31 6.78
C PRO A 20 16.07 17.53 7.73
N THR A 21 15.95 18.40 8.74
CA THR A 21 16.99 18.74 9.69
C THR A 21 16.78 17.95 10.99
N PHE A 22 17.73 17.08 11.33
CA PHE A 22 17.70 16.23 12.50
C PHE A 22 18.90 16.52 13.42
N ASN A 23 18.77 16.23 14.71
CA ASN A 23 19.89 16.27 15.64
C ASN A 23 20.87 15.12 15.30
N VAL A 24 22.18 15.36 15.29
CA VAL A 24 23.18 14.33 14.96
C VAL A 24 23.22 13.22 16.03
N ASP A 25 22.94 13.55 17.30
CA ASP A 25 22.95 12.57 18.41
C ASP A 25 21.88 11.49 18.28
N VAL A 26 20.79 11.75 17.55
CA VAL A 26 19.73 10.76 17.31
C VAL A 26 20.01 9.88 16.10
N LEU A 27 21.05 10.17 15.31
CA LEU A 27 21.41 9.41 14.13
C LEU A 27 22.40 8.30 14.50
N SER A 28 22.03 7.06 14.20
CA SER A 28 22.94 5.91 14.29
C SER A 28 23.56 5.60 12.93
N HIS A 29 24.82 5.16 12.93
CA HIS A 29 25.47 4.67 11.71
C HIS A 29 24.69 3.48 11.12
N TYR A 30 24.49 3.48 9.82
CA TYR A 30 23.88 2.36 9.12
C TYR A 30 24.78 1.12 9.22
N VAL A 31 24.22 0.02 9.69
CA VAL A 31 24.89 -1.29 9.75
C VAL A 31 24.23 -2.19 8.71
N SER A 32 25.02 -2.58 7.70
CA SER A 32 24.55 -3.57 6.71
C SER A 32 24.17 -4.86 7.41
N ASN A 33 23.12 -5.53 6.93
CA ASN A 33 22.66 -6.78 7.50
C ASN A 33 23.78 -7.84 7.43
N PRO A 34 24.25 -8.39 8.56
CA PRO A 34 25.28 -9.42 8.57
C PRO A 34 24.88 -10.69 7.81
N ASP A 35 25.83 -11.34 7.13
CA ASP A 35 25.62 -12.54 6.30
C ASP A 35 24.91 -13.68 7.06
N LYS A 36 25.18 -13.81 8.37
CA LYS A 36 24.52 -14.79 9.27
C LYS A 36 23.00 -14.65 9.35
N PHE A 37 22.43 -13.53 8.90
CA PHE A 37 20.99 -13.28 8.88
C PHE A 37 20.39 -13.31 7.48
N GLU A 38 21.15 -13.62 6.43
CA GLU A 38 20.61 -13.76 5.06
C GLU A 38 19.54 -14.84 4.95
N THR A 39 19.66 -15.91 5.75
CA THR A 39 18.70 -17.02 5.78
C THR A 39 17.43 -16.71 6.56
N ARG A 40 17.40 -15.60 7.32
CA ARG A 40 16.19 -15.20 8.04
C ARG A 40 15.21 -14.62 7.05
N VAL A 41 14.03 -15.24 6.94
CA VAL A 41 12.90 -14.63 6.24
C VAL A 41 12.50 -13.40 7.05
N LEU A 42 12.87 -12.21 6.57
CA LEU A 42 12.31 -10.99 7.11
C LEU A 42 10.79 -11.10 6.97
N PRO A 43 10.00 -10.94 8.05
CA PRO A 43 8.57 -10.76 7.88
C PRO A 43 8.44 -9.63 6.89
N LYS A 44 7.82 -9.92 5.74
CA LYS A 44 7.62 -8.92 4.69
C LYS A 44 6.71 -7.86 5.31
N ALA A 45 7.31 -6.85 5.93
CA ALA A 45 6.65 -5.57 6.07
C ALA A 45 6.15 -5.26 4.67
N SER A 46 4.86 -4.95 4.56
CA SER A 46 4.22 -4.61 3.30
C SER A 46 5.15 -3.62 2.60
N ARG A 47 5.66 -4.01 1.43
CA ARG A 47 6.53 -3.14 0.65
C ARG A 47 5.65 -1.98 0.23
N ILE A 48 5.81 -0.83 0.88
CA ILE A 48 5.26 0.42 0.37
C ILE A 48 6.01 0.65 -0.95
N ILE A 49 5.34 0.40 -2.07
CA ILE A 49 5.91 0.70 -3.38
C ILE A 49 5.64 2.18 -3.59
N THR A 50 6.62 3.04 -3.36
CA THR A 50 6.44 4.47 -3.58
C THR A 50 6.67 4.80 -5.04
N ASN A 51 5.79 5.60 -5.64
CA ASN A 51 6.11 6.24 -6.92
C ASN A 51 7.14 7.37 -6.67
N GLU A 52 8.36 7.24 -7.18
CA GLU A 52 9.42 8.24 -6.98
C GLU A 52 9.03 9.62 -7.51
N ASP A 53 8.16 9.71 -8.51
CA ASP A 53 7.71 10.97 -9.12
C ASP A 53 6.62 11.66 -8.31
N THR A 54 5.65 10.90 -7.82
CA THR A 54 4.44 11.43 -7.16
C THR A 54 4.55 11.43 -5.63
N GLY A 55 5.39 10.56 -5.06
CA GLY A 55 5.47 10.33 -3.62
C GLY A 55 4.26 9.62 -3.03
N GLU A 56 3.39 9.06 -3.89
CA GLU A 56 2.19 8.32 -3.50
C GLU A 56 2.50 6.84 -3.29
N ASP A 57 1.83 6.25 -2.31
CA ASP A 57 1.95 4.83 -1.97
C ASP A 57 1.15 3.97 -2.96
N LEU A 58 1.86 3.23 -3.80
CA LEU A 58 1.27 2.28 -4.73
C LEU A 58 0.96 0.98 -3.99
N HIS A 59 -0.32 0.63 -3.99
CA HIS A 59 -0.81 -0.63 -3.45
C HIS A 59 -1.30 -1.53 -4.57
N ILE A 60 -0.98 -2.82 -4.50
CA ILE A 60 -1.44 -3.80 -5.47
C ILE A 60 -2.82 -4.30 -5.04
N VAL A 61 -3.79 -4.17 -5.94
CA VAL A 61 -5.14 -4.72 -5.73
C VAL A 61 -5.07 -6.25 -5.80
N GLU A 62 -5.31 -6.92 -4.67
CA GLU A 62 -5.37 -8.38 -4.61
C GLU A 62 -6.74 -8.88 -5.07
N LYS A 63 -7.80 -8.32 -4.51
CA LYS A 63 -9.16 -8.84 -4.71
C LYS A 63 -10.23 -7.79 -4.47
N LEU A 64 -11.29 -7.83 -5.28
CA LEU A 64 -12.51 -7.06 -5.01
C LEU A 64 -13.44 -7.87 -4.11
N LEU A 65 -13.78 -7.33 -2.95
CA LEU A 65 -14.60 -8.02 -1.94
C LEU A 65 -16.08 -7.68 -2.06
N ARG A 66 -16.41 -6.40 -2.24
CA ARG A 66 -17.78 -5.89 -2.32
C ARG A 66 -17.88 -4.76 -3.33
N LYS A 67 -19.09 -4.53 -3.82
CA LYS A 67 -19.46 -3.39 -4.66
C LYS A 67 -20.59 -2.62 -3.96
N ARG A 68 -20.51 -1.30 -3.93
CA ARG A 68 -21.60 -0.43 -3.50
C ARG A 68 -21.76 0.77 -4.43
N GLN A 69 -22.90 1.43 -4.34
CA GLN A 69 -23.10 2.72 -4.96
C GLN A 69 -23.27 3.75 -3.84
N PHE A 70 -22.34 4.70 -3.74
CA PHE A 70 -22.35 5.76 -2.74
C PHE A 70 -22.27 7.11 -3.45
N ASN A 71 -23.19 8.02 -3.12
CA ASN A 71 -23.28 9.35 -3.75
C ASN A 71 -23.25 9.30 -5.31
N ARG A 72 -24.05 8.40 -5.91
CA ARG A 72 -24.11 8.13 -7.37
C ARG A 72 -22.80 7.62 -7.99
N LYS A 73 -21.75 7.39 -7.21
CA LYS A 73 -20.48 6.82 -7.66
C LYS A 73 -20.39 5.35 -7.29
N THR A 74 -19.78 4.55 -8.15
CA THR A 74 -19.50 3.15 -7.87
C THR A 74 -18.21 3.03 -7.08
N GLU A 75 -18.30 2.35 -5.94
CA GLU A 75 -17.17 2.07 -5.06
C GLU A 75 -17.01 0.57 -4.89
N TRP A 76 -15.75 0.15 -4.74
CA TRP A 76 -15.36 -1.23 -4.54
C TRP A 76 -14.60 -1.36 -3.23
N LEU A 77 -14.95 -2.36 -2.43
CA LEU A 77 -14.17 -2.73 -1.25
C LEU A 77 -12.98 -3.56 -1.73
N VAL A 78 -11.79 -2.99 -1.64
CA VAL A 78 -10.55 -3.57 -2.16
C VAL A 78 -9.79 -4.26 -1.03
N LYS A 79 -9.44 -5.54 -1.25
CA LYS A 79 -8.40 -6.21 -0.49
C LYS A 79 -7.05 -5.90 -1.12
N TRP A 80 -6.15 -5.37 -0.32
CA TRP A 80 -4.78 -5.03 -0.72
C TRP A 80 -3.84 -6.20 -0.54
N HIS A 81 -2.91 -6.37 -1.49
CA HIS A 81 -1.96 -7.47 -1.46
C HIS A 81 -1.04 -7.39 -0.24
N GLY A 82 -1.00 -8.46 0.54
CA GLY A 82 -0.15 -8.55 1.72
C GLY A 82 -0.66 -7.79 2.95
N LEU A 83 -1.84 -7.17 2.86
CA LEU A 83 -2.52 -6.57 4.02
C LEU A 83 -3.69 -7.47 4.48
N PRO A 84 -3.98 -7.49 5.79
CA PRO A 84 -5.11 -8.24 6.31
C PRO A 84 -6.44 -7.62 5.88
N ASP A 85 -7.52 -8.41 5.86
CA ASP A 85 -8.85 -7.97 5.40
C ASP A 85 -9.39 -6.73 6.14
N ARG A 86 -8.94 -6.50 7.38
CA ARG A 86 -9.27 -5.31 8.19
C ARG A 86 -8.75 -4.00 7.61
N GLU A 87 -7.73 -4.05 6.76
CA GLU A 87 -7.14 -2.89 6.08
C GLU A 87 -7.78 -2.67 4.69
N SER A 88 -8.84 -3.42 4.36
CA SER A 88 -9.58 -3.20 3.11
C SER A 88 -10.27 -1.83 3.12
N SER A 89 -10.11 -1.08 2.02
CA SER A 89 -10.68 0.26 1.86
C SER A 89 -11.70 0.32 0.72
N TRP A 90 -12.60 1.31 0.76
CA TRP A 90 -13.54 1.59 -0.31
C TRP A 90 -12.91 2.54 -1.32
N GLU A 91 -12.64 2.01 -2.52
CA GLU A 91 -12.01 2.76 -3.60
C GLU A 91 -13.00 3.05 -4.73
N LEU A 92 -12.88 4.23 -5.35
CA LEU A 92 -13.72 4.62 -6.47
C LEU A 92 -13.33 3.84 -7.72
N GLU A 93 -14.33 3.37 -8.48
CA GLU A 93 -14.08 2.59 -9.70
C GLU A 93 -13.19 3.34 -10.71
N LYS A 94 -13.36 4.67 -10.84
CA LYS A 94 -12.52 5.49 -11.72
C LYS A 94 -11.03 5.44 -11.36
N ASP A 95 -10.72 5.23 -10.09
CA ASP A 95 -9.36 5.29 -9.54
C ASP A 95 -8.69 3.91 -9.51
N ILE A 96 -9.42 2.80 -9.72
CA ILE A 96 -8.85 1.44 -9.71
C ILE A 96 -9.04 0.68 -11.03
N LYS A 97 -9.93 1.13 -11.92
CA LYS A 97 -10.23 0.43 -13.19
C LYS A 97 -9.05 0.34 -14.16
N HIS A 98 -8.01 1.14 -13.95
CA HIS A 98 -6.84 1.21 -14.83
C HIS A 98 -5.77 0.17 -14.47
N VAL A 99 -5.98 -0.63 -13.42
CA VAL A 99 -5.10 -1.75 -13.07
C VAL A 99 -5.12 -2.80 -14.19
N SER A 100 -3.94 -3.32 -14.55
CA SER A 100 -3.75 -4.23 -15.69
C SER A 100 -4.63 -5.48 -15.64
N HIS A 101 -4.84 -6.07 -14.45
CA HIS A 101 -5.67 -7.25 -14.24
C HIS A 101 -7.12 -6.94 -13.83
N TRP A 102 -7.63 -5.73 -14.08
CA TRP A 102 -9.01 -5.31 -13.73
C TRP A 102 -10.08 -6.30 -14.20
N LYS A 103 -9.97 -6.81 -15.44
CA LYS A 103 -10.93 -7.78 -15.99
C LYS A 103 -10.99 -9.08 -15.17
N VAL A 104 -9.83 -9.58 -14.73
CA VAL A 104 -9.71 -10.78 -13.90
C VAL A 104 -10.36 -10.55 -12.53
N LEU A 105 -10.09 -9.40 -11.91
CA LEU A 105 -10.69 -9.03 -10.62
C LEU A 105 -12.22 -9.00 -10.66
N ILE A 106 -12.78 -8.47 -11.75
CA ILE A 106 -14.23 -8.40 -11.96
C ILE A 106 -14.83 -9.78 -12.20
N ASP A 107 -14.15 -10.63 -12.97
CA ASP A 107 -14.62 -11.99 -13.23
C ASP A 107 -14.62 -12.84 -11.95
N ASP A 108 -13.51 -12.81 -11.20
CA ASP A 108 -13.40 -13.46 -9.90
C ASP A 108 -14.49 -12.99 -8.93
N PHE A 109 -14.80 -11.69 -8.93
CA PHE A 109 -15.87 -11.14 -8.10
C PHE A 109 -17.23 -11.71 -8.52
N LYS A 110 -17.53 -11.73 -9.82
CA LYS A 110 -18.79 -12.26 -10.35
C LYS A 110 -18.95 -13.75 -10.05
N CYS A 111 -17.90 -14.55 -10.23
CA CYS A 111 -17.91 -15.98 -9.91
C CYS A 111 -18.28 -16.22 -8.45
N ARG A 112 -17.63 -15.51 -7.52
CA ARG A 112 -17.94 -15.59 -6.08
C ARG A 112 -19.36 -15.14 -5.74
N GLN A 113 -19.90 -14.11 -6.40
CA GLN A 113 -21.29 -13.68 -6.16
C GLN A 113 -22.33 -14.72 -6.62
N ARG A 114 -22.01 -15.57 -7.61
CA ARG A 114 -22.89 -16.67 -8.03
C ARG A 114 -22.91 -17.79 -7.00
N GLU A 115 -21.75 -18.14 -6.44
CA GLU A 115 -21.63 -19.18 -5.40
C GLU A 115 -22.42 -18.83 -4.12
N VAL A 116 -22.44 -17.54 -3.75
CA VAL A 116 -23.16 -17.06 -2.55
C VAL A 116 -24.68 -16.99 -2.76
N LYS A 117 -25.16 -17.02 -4.00
CA LYS A 117 -26.60 -17.13 -4.32
C LYS A 117 -26.89 -18.55 -4.82
N PRO A 118 -26.88 -19.59 -3.96
CA PRO A 118 -27.43 -20.86 -4.37
C PRO A 118 -28.89 -20.60 -4.77
N GLY A 119 -29.27 -21.09 -5.95
CA GLY A 119 -30.53 -20.81 -6.60
C GLY A 119 -31.68 -20.84 -5.61
N ARG A 120 -32.41 -19.72 -5.55
CA ARG A 120 -33.70 -19.65 -4.89
C ARG A 120 -34.66 -20.49 -5.75
N MET A 121 -34.70 -21.80 -5.49
CA MET A 121 -35.80 -22.68 -5.87
C MET A 121 -36.96 -22.47 -4.91
#